data_AF-A0AAD8IJF9-F1
#
_entry.id   AF-A0AAD8IJF9-F1
#
_cell.length_a   1.000
_cell.length_b   1.000
_cell.length_c   1.000
_cell.angle_alpha   90.00
_cell.angle_beta   90.00
_cell.angle_gamma   90.00
#
_symmetry.space_group_name_H-M   'P 1'
#
loop_
_entity.id
_entity.type
_entity.pdbx_description
1 polymer ?
#
loop_
_entity_poly.entity_id
_entity_poly.type
_entity_poly.pdbx_seq_one_letter_code
_entity_poly.pdbx_strand_id
1 'polypeptide(L)'
;MVSLASLKDGELGICCVLWLGMKIYLGFKNALLEARLVDMNLVGHQFTFERGRDTEAWMEIRLDRALTNEAWLAMFPMAKLYNLEGSSSDHSPIFLVPRVVAQTVNSYRFRFENAWLMEPMCEQLVRD
;
A
#
# COMPACT_ATOMS: atom_id res chain seq x y z
N MET A 1 -5.03 0.69 -7.22
CA MET A 1 -5.39 1.91 -6.45
C MET A 1 -4.14 2.39 -5.72
N VAL A 2 -3.53 3.49 -6.17
CA VAL A 2 -2.31 4.06 -5.57
C VAL A 2 -2.74 4.99 -4.45
N SER A 3 -2.61 4.57 -3.19
CA SER A 3 -2.73 5.51 -2.08
C SER A 3 -1.44 6.33 -1.99
N LEU A 4 -1.38 7.45 -2.70
CA LEU A 4 -0.41 8.51 -2.43
C LEU A 4 -0.82 9.17 -1.10
N ALA A 5 -0.11 8.82 -0.02
CA ALA A 5 -0.17 9.61 1.21
C ALA A 5 0.59 10.92 0.96
N SER A 6 -0.17 12.02 0.87
CA SER A 6 0.35 13.38 0.72
C SER A 6 1.20 13.77 1.93
N LEU A 7 2.42 14.22 1.61
CA LEU A 7 3.41 14.80 2.52
C LEU A 7 2.87 16.12 3.08
N LYS A 8 2.66 16.18 4.39
CA LYS A 8 2.72 17.45 5.11
C LYS A 8 4.12 17.55 5.71
N ASP A 9 4.76 18.69 5.46
CA ASP A 9 5.85 19.23 6.26
C ASP A 9 7.25 18.60 6.08
N GLY A 10 7.68 18.42 4.82
CA GLY A 10 9.10 18.50 4.43
C GLY A 10 10.04 17.37 4.88
N GLU A 11 9.62 16.47 5.77
CA GLU A 11 10.43 15.35 6.22
C GLU A 11 9.58 14.05 6.33
N LEU A 12 10.18 12.95 5.85
CA LEU A 12 9.89 11.53 6.15
C LEU A 12 8.82 10.84 5.29
N GLY A 13 9.30 10.37 4.12
CA GLY A 13 8.51 9.70 3.09
C GLY A 13 8.18 8.25 3.39
N ILE A 14 6.90 7.92 3.22
CA ILE A 14 6.46 6.57 2.86
C ILE A 14 6.68 6.44 1.35
N CYS A 15 7.52 5.49 0.92
CA CYS A 15 7.62 5.15 -0.49
C CYS A 15 6.81 3.87 -0.73
N CYS A 16 5.70 3.98 -1.45
CA CYS A 16 4.99 2.82 -1.98
C CYS A 16 5.69 2.41 -3.28
N VAL A 17 6.44 1.31 -3.24
CA VAL A 17 7.08 0.78 -4.45
C VAL A 17 6.13 -0.24 -5.08
N LEU A 18 5.57 0.13 -6.23
CA LEU A 18 4.95 -0.80 -7.17
C LEU A 18 6.05 -1.26 -8.11
N TRP A 19 6.48 -2.53 -8.05
CA TRP A 19 7.57 -2.99 -8.90
C TRP A 19 7.08 -3.73 -10.13
N LEU A 20 7.26 -3.11 -11.30
CA LEU A 20 7.19 -3.77 -12.61
C LEU A 20 8.58 -4.35 -12.94
N GLY A 21 8.80 -5.64 -12.62
CA GLY A 21 9.83 -6.46 -13.28
C GLY A 21 11.00 -6.97 -12.42
N MET A 22 11.11 -8.30 -12.31
CA MET A 22 12.00 -9.10 -11.46
C MET A 22 13.54 -8.95 -11.60
N LYS A 23 14.09 -7.97 -12.34
CA LYS A 23 15.52 -7.98 -12.72
C LYS A 23 16.49 -7.12 -11.89
N ILE A 24 16.04 -6.45 -10.82
CA ILE A 24 16.84 -5.42 -10.12
C ILE A 24 16.98 -5.67 -8.60
N TYR A 25 16.74 -6.90 -8.12
CA TYR A 25 16.64 -7.19 -6.69
C TYR A 25 17.86 -6.75 -5.85
N LEU A 26 19.09 -6.96 -6.35
CA LEU A 26 20.31 -6.58 -5.62
C LEU A 26 20.51 -5.06 -5.59
N GLY A 27 20.34 -4.38 -6.74
CA GLY A 27 20.43 -2.92 -6.81
C GLY A 27 19.35 -2.24 -5.98
N PHE A 28 18.13 -2.81 -5.98
CA PHE A 28 17.03 -2.34 -5.16
C PHE A 28 17.37 -2.46 -3.66
N LYS A 29 17.88 -3.61 -3.22
CA LYS A 29 18.31 -3.78 -1.82
C LYS A 29 19.38 -2.76 -1.40
N ASN A 30 20.38 -2.52 -2.23
CA ASN A 30 21.41 -1.52 -1.94
C ASN A 30 20.81 -0.11 -1.85
N ALA A 31 19.92 0.26 -2.77
CA ALA A 31 19.22 1.53 -2.73
C ALA A 31 18.39 1.70 -1.45
N LEU A 32 17.72 0.64 -0.97
CA LEU A 32 17.00 0.68 0.31
C LEU A 32 17.93 0.90 1.50
N LEU A 33 19.08 0.20 1.53
CA LEU A 33 20.07 0.34 2.58
C LEU A 33 20.68 1.74 2.60
N GLU A 34 21.06 2.27 1.44
CA GLU A 34 21.61 3.63 1.28
C GLU A 34 20.60 4.71 1.69
N ALA A 35 19.33 4.52 1.34
CA ALA A 35 18.23 5.41 1.73
C ALA A 35 17.76 5.22 3.18
N ARG A 36 18.30 4.23 3.91
CA ARG A 36 17.87 3.82 5.27
C ARG A 36 16.37 3.55 5.35
N LEU A 37 15.85 2.92 4.31
CA LEU A 37 14.45 2.51 4.24
C LEU A 37 14.31 1.05 4.66
N VAL A 38 13.29 0.78 5.47
CA VAL A 38 12.87 -0.53 5.93
C VAL A 38 11.49 -0.85 5.38
N ASP A 39 11.27 -2.11 4.99
CA ASP A 39 9.96 -2.59 4.57
C ASP A 39 9.08 -2.86 5.80
N MET A 40 7.90 -2.26 5.82
CA MET A 40 6.94 -2.48 6.90
C MET A 40 6.35 -3.88 6.84
N ASN A 41 6.14 -4.50 8.00
CA ASN A 41 5.44 -5.77 8.08
C ASN A 41 3.98 -5.61 7.63
N LEU A 42 3.53 -6.52 6.76
CA LEU A 42 2.16 -6.57 6.27
C LEU A 42 1.34 -7.45 7.22
N VAL A 43 0.17 -6.97 7.63
CA VAL A 43 -0.79 -7.67 8.48
C VAL A 43 -1.87 -8.30 7.59
N GLY A 44 -2.20 -9.57 7.86
CA GLY A 44 -3.09 -10.36 7.02
C GLY A 44 -2.32 -11.15 5.97
N HIS A 45 -2.92 -11.34 4.79
CA HIS A 45 -2.26 -12.04 3.70
C HIS A 45 -0.95 -11.39 3.26
N GLN A 46 0.09 -12.19 3.07
CA GLN A 46 1.45 -11.67 2.84
C GLN A 46 1.73 -11.32 1.38
N PHE A 47 0.85 -11.73 0.45
CA PHE A 47 1.04 -11.50 -0.98
C PHE A 47 0.05 -10.45 -1.49
N THR A 48 0.57 -9.55 -2.31
CA THR A 48 -0.21 -8.43 -2.87
C THR A 48 -0.50 -8.63 -4.34
N PHE A 49 0.06 -9.68 -4.93
CA PHE A 49 -0.22 -10.16 -6.27
C PHE A 49 -0.48 -11.66 -6.25
N GLU A 50 -1.46 -12.09 -7.03
CA GLU A 50 -1.81 -13.48 -7.24
C GLU A 50 -2.19 -13.73 -8.70
N ARG A 51 -1.77 -14.88 -9.22
CA ARG A 51 -2.23 -15.37 -10.53
C ARG A 51 -2.54 -16.86 -10.47
N GLY A 52 -3.61 -17.25 -11.17
CA GLY A 52 -3.93 -18.66 -11.38
C GLY A 52 -4.44 -19.37 -10.14
N ARG A 53 -5.17 -18.67 -9.27
CA ARG A 53 -5.88 -19.26 -8.14
C ARG A 53 -6.68 -20.48 -8.61
N ASP A 54 -6.64 -21.56 -7.81
CA ASP A 54 -7.30 -22.84 -8.09
C ASP A 54 -6.80 -23.58 -9.35
N THR A 55 -5.58 -23.27 -9.81
CA THR A 55 -4.92 -23.98 -10.91
C THR A 55 -3.57 -24.56 -10.49
N GLU A 56 -3.03 -25.50 -11.26
CA GLU A 56 -1.66 -26.03 -11.05
C GLU A 56 -0.57 -24.96 -11.21
N ALA A 57 -0.89 -23.83 -11.86
CA ALA A 57 0.02 -22.71 -12.09
C ALA A 57 -0.17 -21.57 -11.07
N TRP A 58 -0.77 -21.85 -9.90
CA TRP A 58 -0.99 -20.86 -8.86
C TRP A 58 0.33 -20.26 -8.36
N MET A 59 0.39 -18.92 -8.33
CA MET A 59 1.55 -18.15 -7.90
C MET A 59 1.12 -16.92 -7.13
N GLU A 60 1.83 -16.65 -6.03
CA GLU A 60 1.64 -15.45 -5.22
C GLU A 60 2.97 -14.73 -5.01
N ILE A 61 2.96 -13.41 -5.12
CA ILE A 61 4.15 -12.57 -4.97
C ILE A 61 3.79 -11.31 -4.17
N ARG A 62 4.67 -10.91 -3.26
CA ARG A 62 4.59 -9.59 -2.60
C ARG A 62 5.31 -8.54 -3.44
N LEU A 63 4.56 -7.90 -4.33
CA LEU A 63 5.03 -6.84 -5.23
C LEU A 63 4.93 -5.45 -4.60
N ASP A 64 3.89 -5.21 -3.80
CA ASP A 64 3.57 -3.91 -3.23
C ASP A 64 4.12 -3.83 -1.81
N ARG A 65 4.91 -2.80 -1.53
CA ARG A 65 5.59 -2.59 -0.24
C ARG A 65 5.44 -1.15 0.22
N ALA A 66 5.28 -0.98 1.53
CA ALA A 66 5.40 0.33 2.16
C ALA A 66 6.76 0.41 2.84
N LEU A 67 7.59 1.33 2.35
CA LEU A 67 8.93 1.56 2.87
C LEU A 67 8.95 2.80 3.75
N THR A 68 9.58 2.70 4.91
CA THR A 68 9.67 3.77 5.91
C THR A 68 11.08 3.89 6.45
N ASN A 69 11.43 5.00 7.09
CA ASN A 69 12.68 5.13 7.83
C ASN A 69 12.43 5.18 9.35
N GLU A 70 13.51 5.19 10.13
CA GLU A 70 13.44 5.18 11.60
C GLU A 70 12.68 6.39 12.16
N ALA A 71 12.87 7.57 11.59
CA ALA A 71 12.21 8.78 12.09
C ALA A 71 10.69 8.74 11.84
N TRP A 72 10.23 8.17 10.72
CA TRP A 72 8.79 7.94 10.50
C TRP A 72 8.21 6.93 11.49
N LEU A 73 8.93 5.82 11.73
CA LEU A 73 8.50 4.82 12.71
C LEU A 73 8.47 5.38 14.14
N ALA A 74 9.38 6.31 14.47
CA ALA A 74 9.36 7.01 15.75
C ALA A 74 8.15 7.94 15.90
N MET A 75 7.71 8.59 14.82
CA MET A 75 6.48 9.40 14.82
C MET A 75 5.22 8.55 14.92
N PHE A 76 5.19 7.37 14.28
CA PHE A 76 4.02 6.48 14.25
C PHE A 76 4.34 5.08 14.79
N PRO A 77 4.66 4.94 16.10
CA PRO A 77 5.13 3.69 16.68
C PRO A 77 4.08 2.57 16.66
N MET A 78 2.80 2.91 16.46
CA MET A 78 1.70 1.95 16.34
C MET A 78 1.19 1.80 14.91
N ALA A 79 1.94 2.26 13.92
CA ALA A 79 1.58 2.12 12.53
C ALA A 79 1.42 0.64 12.13
N LYS A 80 0.41 0.37 11.32
CA LYS A 80 0.16 -0.97 10.77
C LYS A 80 -0.12 -0.88 9.29
N LEU A 81 0.46 -1.79 8.53
CA LEU A 81 0.17 -1.99 7.11
C LEU A 81 -0.70 -3.23 6.98
N TYR A 82 -1.85 -3.14 6.35
CA TYR A 82 -2.78 -4.26 6.16
C TYR A 82 -2.85 -4.64 4.70
N ASN A 83 -3.04 -5.93 4.43
CA ASN A 83 -3.51 -6.40 3.14
C ASN A 83 -5.05 -6.40 3.14
N LEU A 84 -5.66 -5.78 2.14
CA LEU A 84 -7.09 -5.80 1.93
C LEU A 84 -7.42 -6.88 0.89
N GLU A 85 -7.62 -8.11 1.37
CA GLU A 85 -8.04 -9.24 0.55
C GLU A 85 -9.47 -9.03 0.01
N GLY A 86 -9.78 -9.65 -1.14
CA GLY A 86 -11.11 -9.56 -1.76
C GLY A 86 -11.21 -8.61 -2.96
N SER A 87 -10.08 -8.30 -3.60
CA SER A 87 -10.06 -7.60 -4.88
C SER A 87 -10.45 -8.53 -6.02
N SER A 88 -11.20 -8.03 -7.01
CA SER A 88 -11.41 -8.72 -8.29
C SER A 88 -10.21 -8.61 -9.24
N SER A 89 -9.17 -7.86 -8.84
CA SER A 89 -7.88 -7.81 -9.53
C SER A 89 -6.95 -8.87 -8.98
N ASP A 90 -6.01 -9.28 -9.84
CA ASP A 90 -4.78 -9.99 -9.50
C ASP A 90 -3.91 -9.29 -8.43
N HIS A 91 -4.22 -8.02 -8.07
CA HIS A 91 -3.62 -7.31 -6.97
C HIS A 91 -4.56 -7.10 -5.78
N SER A 92 -4.03 -7.29 -4.58
CA SER A 92 -4.68 -6.92 -3.32
C SER A 92 -4.16 -5.57 -2.82
N PRO A 93 -5.03 -4.58 -2.55
CA PRO A 93 -4.61 -3.29 -2.02
C PRO A 93 -3.92 -3.42 -0.66
N ILE A 94 -2.89 -2.60 -0.43
CA ILE A 94 -2.29 -2.43 0.89
C ILE A 94 -2.78 -1.13 1.54
N PHE A 95 -3.08 -1.19 2.84
CA PHE A 95 -3.63 -0.08 3.59
C PHE A 95 -2.78 0.27 4.80
N LEU A 96 -2.16 1.46 4.77
CA LEU A 96 -1.33 1.97 5.85
C LEU A 96 -2.17 2.79 6.83
N VAL A 97 -2.10 2.42 8.10
CA VAL A 97 -2.74 3.13 9.20
C VAL A 97 -1.67 3.75 10.08
N PRO A 98 -1.31 5.02 9.89
CA PRO A 98 -0.40 5.74 10.78
C PRO A 98 -1.13 6.00 12.10
N ARG A 99 -0.70 5.36 13.19
CA ARG A 99 -1.28 5.58 14.53
C ARG A 99 -0.22 6.14 15.47
N VAL A 100 -0.59 7.24 16.12
CA VAL A 100 0.09 7.79 17.29
C VAL A 100 -0.62 7.34 18.56
N VAL A 101 0.04 7.42 19.71
CA VAL A 101 -0.54 7.02 21.01
C VAL A 101 -1.64 8.00 21.47
N ALA A 102 -1.72 9.20 20.90
CA ALA A 102 -2.80 10.14 21.18
C ALA A 102 -4.11 9.72 20.51
N GLN A 103 -5.20 9.71 21.28
CA GLN A 103 -6.56 9.42 20.82
C GLN A 103 -7.00 10.45 19.76
N THR A 104 -6.74 10.17 18.49
CA THR A 104 -7.31 10.96 17.41
C THR A 104 -8.77 10.55 17.22
N VAL A 105 -9.67 11.53 17.35
CA VAL A 105 -11.06 11.38 16.96
C VAL A 105 -11.07 11.14 15.46
N ASN A 106 -11.39 9.92 15.03
CA ASN A 106 -11.41 9.57 13.61
C ASN A 106 -12.51 10.38 12.91
N SER A 107 -12.14 11.44 12.17
CA SER A 107 -13.09 12.08 11.25
C SER A 107 -13.07 11.27 9.96
N TYR A 108 -14.06 10.41 9.77
CA TYR A 108 -14.30 9.83 8.46
C TYR A 108 -14.72 10.94 7.51
N ARG A 109 -13.90 11.19 6.48
CA ARG A 109 -14.27 12.05 5.36
C ARG A 109 -14.41 11.16 4.15
N PHE A 110 -15.56 11.22 3.50
CA PHE A 110 -15.76 10.63 2.19
C PHE A 110 -14.69 11.16 1.23
N ARG A 111 -14.05 10.25 0.49
CA ARG A 111 -13.09 10.57 -0.57
C ARG A 111 -13.54 9.84 -1.82
N PHE A 112 -13.51 10.55 -2.94
CA PHE A 112 -13.90 10.06 -4.25
C PHE A 112 -12.71 10.25 -5.20
N GLU A 113 -12.35 9.23 -5.95
CA GLU A 113 -11.33 9.36 -7.00
C GLU A 113 -12.00 9.72 -8.33
N ASN A 114 -11.56 10.81 -8.96
CA ASN A 114 -12.12 11.25 -10.25
C ASN A 114 -11.98 10.19 -11.35
N ALA A 115 -11.01 9.27 -11.23
CA ALA A 115 -10.84 8.14 -12.14
C ALA A 115 -12.05 7.19 -12.14
N TRP A 116 -12.82 7.13 -11.05
CA TRP A 116 -14.02 6.30 -10.98
C TRP A 116 -15.12 6.79 -11.93
N LEU A 117 -15.17 8.10 -12.26
CA LEU A 117 -16.11 8.61 -13.26
C LEU A 117 -15.88 8.05 -14.67
N MET A 118 -14.68 7.53 -14.94
CA MET A 118 -14.35 6.92 -16.23
C MET A 118 -14.77 5.44 -16.28
N GLU A 119 -15.19 4.86 -15.16
CA GLU A 119 -15.70 3.50 -15.09
C GLU A 119 -17.21 3.51 -15.36
N PRO A 120 -17.70 2.84 -16.43
CA PRO A 120 -19.10 2.94 -16.85
C PRO A 120 -20.13 2.53 -15.78
N MET A 121 -19.73 1.70 -14.81
CA MET A 121 -20.61 1.25 -13.73
C MET A 121 -20.69 2.25 -12.57
N CYS A 122 -19.67 3.09 -12.38
CA CYS A 122 -19.66 4.10 -11.33
C CYS A 122 -20.77 5.14 -11.51
N GLU A 123 -21.07 5.55 -12.75
CA GLU A 123 -22.19 6.47 -13.01
C GLU A 123 -23.56 5.88 -12.62
N GLN A 124 -23.71 4.57 -12.73
CA GLN A 124 -24.94 3.87 -12.36
C GLN A 124 -25.09 3.82 -10.83
N LEU A 125 -24.00 3.52 -10.11
CA LEU A 125 -24.00 3.42 -8.64
C LEU A 125 -24.19 4.76 -7.92
N VAL A 126 -23.79 5.89 -8.52
CA VAL A 126 -23.93 7.23 -7.90
C VAL A 126 -25.36 7.78 -8.01
N ARG A 127 -26.19 7.25 -8.92
CA ARG A 127 -27.55 7.74 -9.17
C ARG A 127 -28.61 7.12 -8.27
N ASP A 128 -28.28 6.05 -7.55
CA ASP A 128 -29.14 5.37 -6.57
C ASP A 128 -28.88 5.86 -5.12
#